data_AF-A0A7V8QEM5-F1
#
_entry.id   AF-A0A7V8QEM5-F1
#
_cell.length_a   1.000
_cell.length_b   1.000
_cell.length_c   1.000
_cell.angle_alpha   90.00
_cell.angle_beta   90.00
_cell.angle_gamma   90.00
#
_symmetry.space_group_name_H-M   'P 1'
#
loop_
_entity.id
_entity.type
_entity.pdbx_description
1 polymer ?
#
loop_
_entity_poly.entity_id
_entity_poly.type
_entity_poly.pdbx_seq_one_letter_code
_entity_poly.pdbx_strand_id
1 'polypeptide(L)'
;MSRTIIAVTALVLAVTVALPALGESQSSSADPVTPKLTDKLRGLLQAEMQQIDQAMRDIYTAIISGDHETVADRARAVHESFILKQSLTPADRKDLVQAVPKDFLARDKAFHATALKLAEAGERRETRAELRHFERMTRQCTGCHARYVSDRFPGVGQPAN
;
A
#
# COMPACT_ATOMS: atom_id res chain seq x y z
N MET A 1 29.19 -66.37 -29.48
CA MET A 1 28.38 -67.08 -28.46
C MET A 1 29.04 -66.89 -27.11
N SER A 2 28.23 -66.76 -26.07
CA SER A 2 28.54 -66.72 -24.63
C SER A 2 28.72 -65.36 -23.97
N ARG A 3 27.97 -65.22 -22.87
CA ARG A 3 27.60 -64.02 -22.11
C ARG A 3 28.43 -64.01 -20.82
N THR A 4 28.90 -62.84 -20.38
CA THR A 4 28.95 -62.57 -18.92
C THR A 4 28.87 -61.07 -18.64
N ILE A 5 27.78 -60.67 -17.99
CA ILE A 5 27.54 -59.35 -17.42
C ILE A 5 28.16 -59.37 -16.02
N ILE A 6 29.07 -58.45 -15.72
CA ILE A 6 29.50 -58.19 -14.35
C ILE A 6 29.00 -56.79 -13.99
N ALA A 7 27.93 -56.76 -13.20
CA ALA A 7 27.51 -55.56 -12.48
C ALA A 7 28.11 -55.63 -11.07
N VAL A 8 28.93 -54.64 -10.71
CA VAL A 8 29.32 -54.38 -9.31
C VAL A 8 29.00 -52.91 -9.02
N THR A 9 27.77 -52.75 -8.53
CA THR A 9 27.30 -51.83 -7.48
C THR A 9 28.28 -50.78 -6.97
N ALA A 10 28.10 -49.53 -7.39
CA ALA A 10 28.54 -48.35 -6.66
C ALA A 10 27.39 -47.84 -5.78
N LEU A 11 27.54 -48.03 -4.47
CA LEU A 11 26.64 -47.50 -3.44
C LEU A 11 26.84 -45.98 -3.33
N VAL A 12 25.99 -45.19 -3.99
CA VAL A 12 25.94 -43.73 -3.81
C VAL A 12 25.02 -43.44 -2.63
N LEU A 13 25.61 -43.02 -1.51
CA LEU A 13 24.89 -42.57 -0.32
C LEU A 13 24.29 -41.18 -0.61
N ALA A 14 23.03 -41.14 -1.03
CA ALA A 14 22.30 -39.90 -1.23
C ALA A 14 21.92 -39.27 0.11
N VAL A 15 22.70 -38.30 0.57
CA VAL A 15 22.33 -37.43 1.69
C VAL A 15 21.26 -36.46 1.18
N THR A 16 19.99 -36.79 1.43
CA THR A 16 18.86 -35.89 1.20
C THR A 16 18.85 -34.82 2.27
N VAL A 17 19.43 -33.66 1.97
CA VAL A 17 19.28 -32.46 2.81
C VAL A 17 17.84 -31.97 2.64
N ALA A 18 17.00 -32.23 3.62
CA ALA A 18 15.66 -31.68 3.70
C ALA A 18 15.78 -30.16 3.90
N LEU A 19 15.52 -29.38 2.83
CA LEU A 19 15.33 -27.94 2.96
C LEU A 19 14.03 -27.69 3.74
N PRO A 20 14.05 -26.92 4.84
CA PRO A 20 12.82 -26.51 5.49
C PRO A 20 12.06 -25.59 4.52
N ALA A 21 10.84 -25.98 4.17
CA ALA A 21 9.90 -25.11 3.48
C ALA A 21 9.76 -23.83 4.30
N LEU A 22 10.23 -22.72 3.72
CA LEU A 22 9.99 -21.39 4.27
C LEU A 22 8.47 -21.19 4.28
N GLY A 23 7.90 -21.14 5.49
CA GLY A 23 6.47 -20.96 5.67
C GLY A 23 6.00 -19.71 4.95
N GLU A 24 5.14 -19.90 3.95
CA GLU A 24 4.35 -18.82 3.37
C GLU A 24 3.56 -18.18 4.49
N SER A 25 3.89 -16.92 4.80
CA SER A 25 3.12 -16.12 5.73
C SER A 25 1.76 -15.91 5.11
N GLN A 26 0.77 -16.71 5.53
CA GLN A 26 -0.62 -16.53 5.17
C GLN A 26 -1.04 -15.12 5.59
N SER A 27 -1.09 -14.22 4.63
CA SER A 27 -1.69 -12.90 4.80
C SER A 27 -3.19 -13.12 5.02
N SER A 28 -3.60 -13.30 6.27
CA SER A 28 -4.99 -13.16 6.66
C SER A 28 -5.51 -11.84 6.10
N SER A 29 -6.45 -11.91 5.17
CA SER A 29 -7.20 -10.75 4.67
C SER A 29 -7.95 -10.18 5.87
N ALA A 30 -7.63 -8.94 6.23
CA ALA A 30 -8.42 -8.26 7.25
C ALA A 30 -9.83 -8.01 6.70
N ASP A 31 -10.83 -7.94 7.59
CA ASP A 31 -12.17 -7.56 7.17
C ASP A 31 -12.14 -6.20 6.45
N PRO A 32 -12.95 -6.02 5.39
CA PRO A 32 -13.14 -4.72 4.76
C PRO A 32 -13.56 -3.67 5.79
N VAL A 33 -13.03 -2.45 5.63
CA VAL A 33 -13.32 -1.34 6.56
C VAL A 33 -14.67 -0.70 6.26
N THR A 34 -15.05 -0.61 4.99
CA THR A 34 -16.24 0.11 4.51
C THR A 34 -17.56 -0.34 5.17
N PRO A 35 -17.85 -1.64 5.37
CA PRO A 35 -19.10 -2.09 5.98
C PRO A 35 -19.26 -1.68 7.46
N LYS A 36 -18.16 -1.41 8.16
CA LYS A 36 -18.16 -1.07 9.59
C LYS A 36 -18.40 0.43 9.87
N LEU A 37 -18.39 1.26 8.83
CA LEU A 37 -18.59 2.70 8.93
C LEU A 37 -20.06 3.09 8.81
N THR A 38 -20.46 4.11 9.58
CA THR A 38 -21.73 4.83 9.36
C THR A 38 -21.77 5.41 7.95
N ASP A 39 -22.96 5.64 7.39
CA ASP A 39 -23.10 6.16 6.02
C ASP A 39 -22.40 7.50 5.84
N LYS A 40 -22.46 8.37 6.86
CA LYS A 40 -21.73 9.65 6.87
C LYS A 40 -20.22 9.44 6.80
N LEU A 41 -19.66 8.61 7.67
CA LEU A 41 -18.21 8.34 7.70
C LEU A 41 -17.73 7.69 6.41
N ARG A 42 -18.54 6.78 5.86
CA ARG A 42 -18.28 6.15 4.57
C ARG A 42 -18.22 7.16 3.43
N GLY A 43 -19.18 8.08 3.37
CA GLY A 43 -19.21 9.16 2.39
C GLY A 43 -18.00 10.07 2.51
N LEU A 44 -17.65 10.50 3.73
CA LEU A 44 -16.46 11.33 3.97
C LEU A 44 -15.16 10.63 3.58
N LEU A 45 -14.99 9.35 3.92
CA LEU A 45 -13.81 8.59 3.54
C LEU A 45 -13.70 8.40 2.02
N GLN A 46 -14.81 8.15 1.34
CA GLN A 46 -14.80 8.03 -0.13
C GLN A 46 -14.44 9.36 -0.80
N ALA A 47 -14.99 10.47 -0.32
CA ALA A 47 -14.66 11.79 -0.83
C ALA A 47 -13.18 12.14 -0.62
N GLU A 48 -12.62 11.80 0.55
CA GLU A 48 -11.19 11.96 0.82
C GLU A 48 -10.35 11.14 -0.18
N MET A 49 -10.66 9.86 -0.38
CA MET A 49 -9.90 9.01 -1.30
C MET A 49 -9.97 9.49 -2.76
N GLN A 50 -11.07 10.11 -3.19
CA GLN A 50 -11.20 10.73 -4.51
C GLN A 50 -10.26 11.94 -4.67
N GLN A 51 -10.17 12.79 -3.65
CA GLN A 51 -9.24 13.93 -3.65
C GLN A 51 -7.78 13.46 -3.67
N ILE A 52 -7.47 12.39 -2.93
CA ILE A 52 -6.14 11.78 -2.94
C ILE A 52 -5.81 11.19 -4.31
N ASP A 53 -6.75 10.50 -4.99
CA ASP A 53 -6.51 9.99 -6.35
C ASP A 53 -6.20 11.12 -7.34
N GLN A 54 -6.96 12.22 -7.28
CA GLN A 54 -6.69 13.39 -8.11
C GLN A 54 -5.31 14.00 -7.83
N ALA A 55 -4.98 14.21 -6.55
CA ALA A 55 -3.67 14.74 -6.17
C ALA A 55 -2.53 13.83 -6.64
N MET A 56 -2.68 12.51 -6.55
CA MET A 56 -1.66 11.55 -7.04
C MET A 56 -1.44 11.65 -8.56
N ARG A 57 -2.51 11.85 -9.34
CA ARG A 57 -2.41 12.05 -10.80
C ARG A 57 -1.70 13.37 -11.15
N ASP A 58 -2.05 14.44 -10.44
CA ASP A 58 -1.45 15.76 -10.64
C ASP A 58 0.04 15.73 -10.29
N ILE A 59 0.40 15.13 -9.16
CA ILE A 59 1.79 14.96 -8.71
C ILE A 59 2.59 14.17 -9.75
N TYR A 60 2.05 13.06 -10.27
CA TYR A 60 2.77 12.26 -11.27
C TYR A 60 3.09 13.07 -12.52
N THR A 61 2.11 13.84 -13.01
CA THR A 61 2.28 14.74 -14.16
C THR A 61 3.33 15.83 -13.86
N ALA A 62 3.27 16.41 -12.66
CA ALA A 62 4.18 17.46 -12.21
C ALA A 62 5.63 16.97 -12.06
N ILE A 63 5.84 15.74 -11.57
CA ILE A 63 7.18 15.12 -11.51
C ILE A 63 7.77 14.97 -12.92
N ILE A 64 6.96 14.55 -13.89
CA ILE A 64 7.41 14.36 -15.29
C ILE A 64 7.78 15.71 -15.92
N SER A 65 7.00 16.76 -15.66
CA SER A 65 7.26 18.10 -16.22
C SER A 65 8.30 18.91 -15.45
N GLY A 66 8.73 18.46 -14.27
CA GLY A 66 9.62 19.21 -13.39
C GLY A 66 8.93 20.37 -12.66
N ASP A 67 7.60 20.33 -12.53
CA ASP A 67 6.82 21.30 -11.79
C ASP A 67 6.82 21.00 -10.29
N HIS A 68 7.92 21.38 -9.63
CA HIS A 68 8.15 21.12 -8.21
C HIS A 68 7.16 21.83 -7.28
N GLU A 69 6.63 22.99 -7.70
CA GLU A 69 5.64 23.74 -6.92
C GLU A 69 4.32 22.98 -6.86
N THR A 70 3.84 22.48 -8.00
CA THR A 70 2.65 21.62 -8.03
C THR A 70 2.87 20.33 -7.23
N VAL A 71 4.08 19.73 -7.26
CA VAL A 71 4.39 18.57 -6.40
C VAL A 71 4.26 18.94 -4.93
N ALA A 72 4.86 20.06 -4.50
CA ALA A 72 4.79 20.52 -3.12
C ALA A 72 3.36 20.74 -2.65
N ASP A 73 2.58 21.52 -3.40
CA ASP A 73 1.22 21.92 -3.06
C ASP A 73 0.27 20.73 -2.98
N ARG A 74 0.31 19.85 -4.00
CA ARG A 74 -0.58 18.68 -4.06
C ARG A 74 -0.24 17.66 -2.97
N ALA A 75 1.05 17.43 -2.71
CA ALA A 75 1.47 16.51 -1.64
C ALA A 75 1.16 17.08 -0.24
N ARG A 76 1.28 18.40 -0.06
CA ARG A 76 0.85 19.11 1.16
C ARG A 76 -0.64 18.93 1.41
N ALA A 77 -1.46 19.12 0.38
CA ALA A 77 -2.91 18.91 0.47
C ALA A 77 -3.27 17.48 0.91
N VAL A 78 -2.56 16.47 0.39
CA VAL A 78 -2.72 15.08 0.84
C VAL A 78 -2.34 14.94 2.32
N HIS A 79 -1.22 15.50 2.79
CA HIS A 79 -0.81 15.42 4.20
C HIS A 79 -1.86 16.04 5.16
N GLU A 80 -2.47 17.15 4.75
CA GLU A 80 -3.37 17.92 5.60
C GLU A 80 -4.76 17.27 5.77
N SER A 81 -5.11 16.28 4.96
CA SER A 81 -6.37 15.51 5.02
C SER A 81 -7.62 16.40 4.93
N PHE A 82 -7.91 16.92 3.74
CA PHE A 82 -8.79 18.07 3.52
C PHE A 82 -10.23 17.87 4.02
N ILE A 83 -10.85 16.71 3.80
CA ILE A 83 -12.28 16.50 4.07
C ILE A 83 -12.49 15.90 5.46
N LEU A 84 -11.76 14.83 5.79
CA LEU A 84 -11.96 14.12 7.05
C LEU A 84 -11.57 14.97 8.28
N LYS A 85 -10.40 15.63 8.31
CA LYS A 85 -10.03 16.39 9.52
C LYS A 85 -10.98 17.56 9.79
N GLN A 86 -11.47 18.20 8.73
CA GLN A 86 -12.33 19.37 8.80
C GLN A 86 -13.80 19.02 9.10
N SER A 87 -14.28 17.86 8.66
CA SER A 87 -15.71 17.50 8.74
C SER A 87 -16.10 16.63 9.94
N LEU A 88 -15.13 16.09 10.68
CA LEU A 88 -15.42 15.18 11.80
C LEU A 88 -15.75 15.94 13.11
N THR A 89 -16.92 15.69 13.67
CA THR A 89 -17.24 16.04 15.06
C THR A 89 -16.48 15.13 16.04
N PRO A 90 -16.42 15.45 17.35
CA PRO A 90 -15.85 14.55 18.35
C PRO A 90 -16.51 13.17 18.37
N ALA A 91 -17.83 13.09 18.15
CA ALA A 91 -18.56 11.84 18.05
C ALA A 91 -18.13 11.05 16.81
N ASP A 92 -18.05 11.70 15.64
CA ASP A 92 -17.61 11.04 14.40
C ASP A 92 -16.18 10.48 14.53
N ARG A 93 -15.27 11.19 15.23
CA ARG A 93 -13.91 10.68 15.50
C ARG A 93 -13.92 9.43 16.36
N LYS A 94 -14.75 9.40 17.41
CA LYS A 94 -14.91 8.23 18.28
C LYS A 94 -15.43 7.05 17.48
N ASP A 95 -16.48 7.26 16.70
CA ASP A 95 -17.11 6.22 15.87
C ASP A 95 -16.11 5.68 14.83
N LEU A 96 -15.35 6.56 14.17
CA LEU A 96 -14.31 6.17 13.22
C LEU A 96 -13.25 5.30 13.88
N VAL A 97 -12.67 5.73 15.02
CA VAL A 97 -11.63 4.98 15.73
C VAL A 97 -12.14 3.63 16.25
N GLN A 98 -13.41 3.52 16.60
CA GLN A 98 -14.03 2.26 17.00
C GLN A 98 -14.29 1.33 15.81
N ALA A 99 -14.63 1.87 14.65
CA ALA A 99 -14.98 1.10 13.46
C ALA A 99 -13.77 0.54 12.71
N VAL A 100 -12.62 1.23 12.75
CA VAL A 100 -11.44 0.85 11.95
C VAL A 100 -10.37 0.13 12.77
N PRO A 101 -9.65 -0.86 12.21
CA PRO A 101 -8.53 -1.51 12.88
C PRO A 101 -7.39 -0.53 13.19
N LYS A 102 -6.66 -0.75 14.30
CA LYS A 102 -5.46 0.04 14.63
C LYS A 102 -4.43 0.07 13.51
N ASP A 103 -4.24 -1.06 12.82
CA ASP A 103 -3.33 -1.18 11.68
C ASP A 103 -3.76 -0.30 10.49
N PHE A 104 -5.06 -0.09 10.28
CA PHE A 104 -5.56 0.83 9.25
C PHE A 104 -5.12 2.26 9.58
N LEU A 105 -5.36 2.72 10.82
CA LEU A 105 -4.93 4.05 11.28
C LEU A 105 -3.42 4.24 11.21
N ALA A 106 -2.64 3.21 11.53
CA ALA A 106 -1.19 3.27 11.44
C ALA A 106 -0.70 3.43 9.99
N ARG A 107 -1.33 2.71 9.05
CA ARG A 107 -1.02 2.80 7.61
C ARG A 107 -1.41 4.15 7.04
N ASP A 108 -2.59 4.64 7.40
CA ASP A 108 -3.08 5.98 7.03
C ASP A 108 -2.11 7.08 7.52
N LYS A 109 -1.73 7.05 8.80
CA LYS A 109 -0.74 7.98 9.36
C LYS A 109 0.60 7.92 8.62
N ALA A 110 1.09 6.72 8.31
CA ALA A 110 2.35 6.54 7.58
C ALA A 110 2.28 7.04 6.13
N PHE A 111 1.11 6.96 5.50
CA PHE A 111 0.85 7.51 4.17
C PHE A 111 0.90 9.05 4.22
N HIS A 112 0.17 9.69 5.12
CA HIS A 112 0.20 11.15 5.30
C HIS A 112 1.59 11.68 5.66
N ALA A 113 2.38 10.94 6.44
CA ALA A 113 3.77 11.30 6.72
C ALA A 113 4.69 11.19 5.49
N THR A 114 4.38 10.30 4.54
CA THR A 114 5.12 10.20 3.27
C THR A 114 4.75 11.34 2.32
N ALA A 115 3.47 11.73 2.30
CA ALA A 115 3.01 12.91 1.57
C ALA A 115 3.71 14.20 2.03
N LEU A 116 3.91 14.37 3.35
CA LEU A 116 4.71 15.49 3.88
C LEU A 116 6.13 15.50 3.33
N LYS A 117 6.82 14.35 3.33
CA LYS A 117 8.19 14.24 2.80
C LYS A 117 8.26 14.53 1.30
N LEU A 118 7.23 14.14 0.56
CA LEU A 118 7.11 14.47 -0.86
C LEU A 118 6.93 15.98 -1.05
N ALA A 119 6.09 16.62 -0.23
CA ALA A 119 5.90 18.06 -0.28
C ALA A 119 7.22 18.81 -0.03
N GLU A 120 7.94 18.42 1.02
CA GLU A 120 9.25 18.98 1.36
C GLU A 120 10.30 18.72 0.26
N ALA A 121 10.24 17.60 -0.46
CA ALA A 121 11.11 17.33 -1.60
C ALA A 121 10.79 18.25 -2.79
N GLY A 122 9.51 18.53 -3.04
CA GLY A 122 9.06 19.54 -4.01
C GLY A 122 9.56 20.94 -3.67
N GLU A 123 9.42 21.35 -2.41
CA GLU A 123 9.94 22.65 -1.92
C GLU A 123 11.46 22.79 -2.14
N ARG A 124 12.21 21.69 -2.01
CA ARG A 124 13.66 21.64 -2.26
C ARG A 124 14.03 21.35 -3.73
N ARG A 125 13.04 21.15 -4.60
CA ARG A 125 13.20 20.84 -6.04
C ARG A 125 14.05 19.60 -6.30
N GLU A 126 13.87 18.57 -5.47
CA GLU A 126 14.65 17.34 -5.51
C GLU A 126 13.94 16.24 -6.30
N THR A 127 13.93 16.30 -7.64
CA THR A 127 13.17 15.35 -8.50
C THR A 127 13.35 13.88 -8.13
N ARG A 128 14.59 13.45 -7.81
CA ARG A 128 14.86 12.06 -7.41
C ARG A 128 14.21 11.70 -6.08
N ALA A 129 14.13 12.64 -5.14
CA ALA A 129 13.45 12.43 -3.88
C ALA A 129 11.93 12.42 -4.06
N GLU A 130 11.40 13.32 -4.90
CA GLU A 130 9.99 13.35 -5.25
C GLU A 130 9.52 12.01 -5.82
N LEU A 131 10.22 11.49 -6.84
CA LEU A 131 9.89 10.20 -7.44
C LEU A 131 9.92 9.06 -6.40
N ARG A 132 10.95 9.00 -5.55
CA ARG A 132 11.04 7.97 -4.49
C ARG A 132 9.87 8.04 -3.51
N HIS A 133 9.46 9.24 -3.09
CA HIS A 133 8.34 9.41 -2.17
C HIS A 133 7.00 9.13 -2.84
N PHE A 134 6.82 9.53 -4.10
CA PHE A 134 5.64 9.21 -4.90
C PHE A 134 5.44 7.70 -5.10
N GLU A 135 6.50 6.98 -5.46
CA GLU A 135 6.47 5.52 -5.55
C GLU A 135 6.13 4.86 -4.21
N ARG A 136 6.67 5.41 -3.10
CA ARG A 136 6.37 4.92 -1.75
C ARG A 136 4.89 5.11 -1.42
N MET A 137 4.32 6.27 -1.73
CA MET A 137 2.88 6.54 -1.58
C MET A 137 2.05 5.56 -2.41
N THR A 138 2.43 5.32 -3.67
CA THR A 138 1.77 4.35 -4.56
C THR A 138 1.73 2.93 -3.96
N ARG A 139 2.86 2.47 -3.38
CA ARG A 139 2.92 1.19 -2.66
C ARG A 139 2.05 1.17 -1.40
N GLN A 140 1.92 2.30 -0.70
CA GLN A 140 1.06 2.42 0.47
C GLN A 140 -0.42 2.38 0.11
N CYS A 141 -0.83 3.05 -0.98
CA CYS A 141 -2.19 2.99 -1.52
C CYS A 141 -2.58 1.55 -1.85
N THR A 142 -1.77 0.89 -2.69
CA THR A 142 -2.04 -0.49 -3.12
C THR A 142 -2.00 -1.49 -1.96
N GLY A 143 -1.05 -1.37 -1.04
CA GLY A 143 -0.99 -2.23 0.14
C GLY A 143 -2.16 -2.05 1.12
N CYS A 144 -2.71 -0.83 1.23
CA CYS A 144 -3.92 -0.59 2.03
C CYS A 144 -5.16 -1.18 1.33
N HIS A 145 -5.31 -0.92 0.04
CA HIS A 145 -6.45 -1.38 -0.75
C HIS A 145 -6.52 -2.91 -0.84
N ALA A 146 -5.37 -3.58 -1.06
CA ALA A 146 -5.31 -5.04 -1.06
C ALA A 146 -5.79 -5.66 0.26
N ARG A 147 -5.59 -4.97 1.40
CA ARG A 147 -5.91 -5.49 2.74
C ARG A 147 -7.32 -5.15 3.20
N TYR A 148 -7.82 -3.95 2.91
CA TYR A 148 -9.05 -3.42 3.53
C TYR A 148 -10.15 -3.05 2.54
N VAL A 149 -9.88 -3.16 1.23
CA VAL A 149 -10.76 -2.70 0.15
C VAL A 149 -10.76 -3.71 -1.03
N SER A 150 -10.48 -4.97 -0.74
CA SER A 150 -10.37 -6.06 -1.73
C SER A 150 -11.72 -6.42 -2.37
N ASP A 151 -12.82 -6.12 -1.69
CA ASP A 151 -14.20 -6.25 -2.18
C ASP A 151 -14.52 -5.30 -3.34
N ARG A 152 -13.91 -4.12 -3.36
CA ARG A 152 -14.08 -3.10 -4.41
C ARG A 152 -12.98 -3.11 -5.45
N PHE A 153 -11.74 -3.44 -5.08
CA PHE A 153 -10.57 -3.43 -5.96
C PHE A 153 -9.90 -4.81 -6.04
N PRO A 154 -10.56 -5.81 -6.63
CA PRO A 154 -10.08 -7.20 -6.58
C PRO A 154 -8.72 -7.42 -7.26
N GLY A 155 -8.35 -6.57 -8.23
CA GLY A 155 -7.07 -6.68 -8.94
C GLY A 155 -5.84 -6.16 -8.16
N VAL A 156 -6.01 -5.38 -7.09
CA VAL A 156 -4.88 -4.74 -6.38
C VAL A 156 -4.11 -5.73 -5.49
N GLY A 157 -4.76 -6.82 -5.07
CA GLY A 157 -4.15 -7.86 -4.23
C GLY A 157 -3.71 -9.11 -4.99
N GLN A 158 -3.89 -9.15 -6.31
CA GLN A 158 -3.55 -10.32 -7.12
C GLN A 158 -2.08 -10.23 -7.59
N PRO A 159 -1.34 -11.35 -7.64
CA PRO A 159 -0.06 -11.39 -8.31
C PRO A 159 -0.23 -10.99 -9.78
N ALA A 160 0.74 -10.28 -10.34
CA ALA A 160 0.75 -9.96 -11.77
C ALA A 160 0.80 -11.27 -12.57
N ASN A 161 -0.15 -11.43 -13.49
CA ASN A 161 -0.18 -12.52 -14.47
C ASN A 161 0.90 -12.31 -15.54
#